data_AF-Q1N217-F1
#
_entry.id   AF-Q1N217-F1
#
_cell.length_a   1.000
_cell.length_b   1.000
_cell.length_c   1.000
_cell.angle_alpha   90.00
_cell.angle_beta   90.00
_cell.angle_gamma   90.00
#
_symmetry.space_group_name_H-M   'P 1'
#
loop_
_entity.id
_entity.type
_entity.pdbx_description
1 polymer ?
#
loop_
_entity_poly.entity_id
_entity_poly.type
_entity_poly.pdbx_seq_one_letter_code
_entity_poly.pdbx_strand_id
1 'polypeptide(L)'
;MRILFVCTHNRCRSILSEALAQHAKLPHIQAASAGSDPAGEVHPDTLLHLAEAGVSTQGLRSKSLMEVEDFQPQMVIMVCDSAAQSTCPTWTGEALEVHWTLEDPSKIDDEARRRLAFKECIQEIQTRILKLSQAIEKSAENRDALIIELERLGADVVDHSSLNS
;
A
#
# COMPACT_ATOMS: atom_id res chain seq x y z
N MET A 1 5.47 13.50 -2.00
CA MET A 1 4.31 12.68 -2.38
C MET A 1 3.74 11.98 -1.17
N ARG A 2 2.47 12.24 -0.84
CA ARG A 2 1.74 11.51 0.20
C ARG A 2 1.01 10.32 -0.39
N ILE A 3 1.32 9.13 0.11
CA ILE A 3 0.83 7.84 -0.40
C ILE A 3 0.06 7.13 0.68
N LEU A 4 -1.19 6.77 0.38
CA LEU A 4 -2.06 6.00 1.29
C LEU A 4 -2.23 4.57 0.77
N PHE A 5 -1.77 3.58 1.53
CA PHE A 5 -2.00 2.17 1.24
C PHE A 5 -3.32 1.69 1.84
N VAL A 6 -4.21 1.15 1.01
CA VAL A 6 -5.56 0.75 1.43
C VAL A 6 -5.80 -0.74 1.19
N CYS A 7 -6.32 -1.41 2.21
CA CYS A 7 -6.93 -2.74 2.08
C CYS A 7 -8.19 -2.81 2.93
N THR A 8 -8.90 -3.94 2.97
CA THR A 8 -10.15 -4.06 3.75
C THR A 8 -9.91 -3.82 5.24
N HIS A 9 -9.05 -4.63 5.87
CA HIS A 9 -8.96 -4.71 7.32
C HIS A 9 -7.82 -3.91 7.97
N ASN A 10 -6.94 -3.32 7.16
CA ASN A 10 -5.73 -2.61 7.62
C ASN A 10 -4.99 -3.31 8.77
N ARG A 11 -4.64 -4.59 8.56
CA ARG A 11 -3.96 -5.40 9.56
C ARG A 11 -2.74 -6.18 9.06
N CYS A 12 -2.59 -6.33 7.74
CA CYS A 12 -1.53 -7.10 7.11
C CYS A 12 -0.88 -6.32 5.95
N ARG A 13 -1.33 -6.54 4.71
CA ARG A 13 -0.71 -5.96 3.49
C ARG A 13 -0.51 -4.44 3.53
N SER A 14 -1.53 -3.67 3.87
CA SER A 14 -1.38 -2.20 3.91
C SER A 14 -0.48 -1.72 5.07
N ILE A 15 -0.43 -2.46 6.19
CA ILE A 15 0.51 -2.20 7.28
C ILE A 15 1.95 -2.53 6.86
N LEU A 16 2.17 -3.66 6.18
CA LEU A 16 3.46 -4.01 5.59
C LEU A 16 3.93 -2.89 4.65
N SER A 17 3.06 -2.43 3.76
CA SER A 17 3.38 -1.37 2.80
C SER A 17 3.70 -0.03 3.47
N GLU A 18 2.92 0.41 4.47
CA GLU A 18 3.22 1.63 5.23
C GLU A 18 4.60 1.53 5.90
N ALA A 19 4.85 0.45 6.64
CA ALA A 19 6.07 0.28 7.41
C ALA A 19 7.31 0.18 6.51
N LEU A 20 7.22 -0.57 5.40
CA LEU A 20 8.31 -0.73 4.45
C LEU A 20 8.61 0.57 3.68
N ALA A 21 7.57 1.35 3.32
CA ALA A 21 7.76 2.63 2.67
C ALA A 21 8.43 3.65 3.59
N GLN A 22 8.03 3.70 4.87
CA GLN A 22 8.70 4.53 5.88
C GLN A 22 10.14 4.07 6.14
N HIS A 23 10.38 2.75 6.18
CA HIS A 23 11.72 2.19 6.40
C HIS A 23 12.70 2.49 5.27
N ALA A 24 12.22 2.59 4.03
CA ALA A 24 13.05 2.92 2.87
C ALA A 24 13.63 4.36 2.93
N LYS A 25 13.11 5.23 3.81
CA LYS A 25 13.59 6.62 4.03
C LYS A 25 13.71 7.43 2.74
N LEU A 26 12.76 7.24 1.83
CA LEU A 26 12.71 7.95 0.55
C LEU A 26 12.23 9.40 0.80
N PRO A 27 13.06 10.43 0.54
CA PRO A 27 12.81 11.79 1.04
C PRO A 27 11.56 12.44 0.46
N HIS A 28 11.11 11.99 -0.71
CA HIS A 28 9.93 12.50 -1.39
C HIS A 28 8.67 11.65 -1.15
N ILE A 29 8.74 10.59 -0.34
CA ILE A 29 7.58 9.74 -0.01
C ILE A 29 7.24 9.87 1.47
N GLN A 30 5.99 10.23 1.74
CA GLN A 30 5.37 10.07 3.04
C GLN A 30 4.27 9.03 2.90
N ALA A 31 4.29 8.00 3.76
CA ALA A 31 3.38 6.87 3.67
C ALA A 31 2.50 6.74 4.92
N ALA A 32 1.23 6.40 4.68
CA ALA A 32 0.27 5.97 5.69
C ALA A 32 -0.52 4.77 5.14
N SER A 33 -1.24 4.07 6.01
CA SER A 33 -2.23 3.08 5.63
C SER A 33 -3.56 3.24 6.35
N ALA A 34 -4.60 2.68 5.76
CA ALA A 34 -5.94 2.61 6.34
C ALA A 34 -6.72 1.43 5.73
N GLY A 35 -7.93 1.20 6.25
CA GLY A 35 -8.85 0.23 5.70
C GLY A 35 -10.30 0.67 5.76
N SER A 36 -11.10 0.09 4.88
CA SER A 36 -12.54 0.36 4.76
C SER A 36 -13.36 -0.27 5.88
N ASP A 37 -12.87 -1.39 6.41
CA ASP A 37 -13.46 -2.11 7.54
C ASP A 37 -12.32 -2.57 8.46
N PRO A 38 -11.65 -1.63 9.16
CA PRO A 38 -10.43 -1.93 9.90
C PRO A 38 -10.68 -2.93 11.03
N ALA A 39 -9.78 -3.91 11.18
CA ALA A 39 -9.91 -4.94 12.20
C ALA A 39 -9.70 -4.40 13.64
N GLY A 40 -9.22 -3.17 13.80
CA GLY A 40 -8.90 -2.58 15.10
C GLY A 40 -7.55 -3.02 15.68
N GLU A 41 -6.93 -4.05 15.11
CA GLU A 41 -5.62 -4.57 15.51
C GLU A 41 -4.75 -4.93 14.30
N VAL A 42 -3.42 -4.87 14.49
CA VAL A 42 -2.46 -5.36 13.50
C VAL A 42 -2.28 -6.86 13.69
N HIS A 43 -2.19 -7.61 12.59
CA HIS A 43 -1.97 -9.06 12.67
C HIS A 43 -0.61 -9.37 13.33
N PRO A 44 -0.54 -10.30 14.30
CA PRO A 44 0.71 -10.62 15.00
C PRO A 44 1.86 -11.00 14.06
N ASP A 45 1.62 -11.86 13.06
CA ASP A 45 2.65 -12.25 12.08
C ASP A 45 3.14 -11.08 11.23
N THR A 46 2.31 -10.05 11.01
CA THR A 46 2.76 -8.83 10.33
C THR A 46 3.79 -8.10 11.16
N LEU A 47 3.55 -7.94 12.47
CA LEU A 47 4.51 -7.32 13.39
C LEU A 47 5.78 -8.17 13.52
N LEU A 48 5.63 -9.50 13.62
CA LEU A 48 6.75 -10.45 13.69
C LEU A 48 7.65 -10.31 12.48
N HIS A 49 7.11 -10.38 11.27
CA HIS A 49 7.92 -10.37 10.05
C HIS A 49 8.51 -9.00 9.71
N LEU A 50 7.84 -7.90 10.10
CA LEU A 50 8.46 -6.58 10.06
C LEU A 50 9.67 -6.50 10.99
N ALA A 51 9.54 -6.98 12.23
CA ALA A 51 10.65 -7.01 13.19
C ALA A 51 11.80 -7.90 12.70
N GLU A 52 11.51 -9.09 12.15
CA GLU A 52 12.52 -9.98 11.54
C GLU A 52 13.25 -9.31 10.36
N ALA A 53 12.56 -8.44 9.60
CA ALA A 53 13.14 -7.66 8.52
C ALA A 53 13.88 -6.39 8.99
N GLY A 54 13.97 -6.13 10.31
CA GLY A 54 14.61 -4.94 10.86
C GLY A 54 13.78 -3.66 10.70
N VAL A 55 12.48 -3.78 10.43
CA VAL A 55 11.55 -2.66 10.26
C VAL A 55 10.88 -2.34 11.60
N SER A 56 10.85 -1.05 11.96
CA SER A 56 10.19 -0.60 13.18
C SER A 56 8.68 -0.89 13.12
N THR A 57 8.14 -1.41 14.23
CA THR A 57 6.71 -1.62 14.42
C THR A 57 6.04 -0.57 15.29
N GLN A 58 6.82 0.41 15.79
CA GLN A 58 6.30 1.42 16.70
C GLN A 58 5.26 2.32 16.01
N GLY A 59 4.13 2.52 16.67
CA GLY A 59 3.05 3.39 16.18
C GLY A 59 2.18 2.76 15.08
N LEU A 60 2.48 1.55 14.62
CA LEU A 60 1.60 0.84 13.67
C LEU A 60 0.29 0.46 14.36
N ARG A 61 -0.82 0.80 13.71
CA ARG A 61 -2.18 0.55 14.20
C ARG A 61 -3.13 0.40 13.03
N SER A 62 -4.19 -0.39 13.24
CA SER A 62 -5.30 -0.49 12.29
C SER A 62 -6.13 0.79 12.34
N LYS A 63 -6.33 1.43 11.19
CA LYS A 63 -6.94 2.75 10.97
C LYS A 63 -8.08 2.64 9.98
N SER A 64 -9.18 3.32 10.25
CA SER A 64 -10.22 3.59 9.27
C SER A 64 -9.77 4.66 8.26
N LEU A 65 -10.47 4.75 7.13
CA LEU A 65 -10.28 5.84 6.16
C LEU A 65 -10.57 7.22 6.75
N MET A 66 -11.55 7.33 7.66
CA MET A 66 -11.90 8.60 8.31
C MET A 66 -10.77 9.13 9.20
N GLU A 67 -10.06 8.23 9.90
CA GLU A 67 -8.95 8.62 10.78
C GLU A 67 -7.73 9.18 10.05
N VAL A 68 -7.65 8.99 8.73
CA VAL A 68 -6.56 9.48 7.89
C VAL A 68 -7.02 10.51 6.86
N GLU A 69 -8.21 11.09 7.02
CA GLU A 69 -8.75 12.08 6.09
C GLU A 69 -7.81 13.30 5.94
N ASP A 70 -7.27 13.78 7.06
CA ASP A 70 -6.30 14.89 7.11
C ASP A 70 -4.96 14.57 6.43
N PHE A 71 -4.69 13.31 6.11
CA PHE A 71 -3.48 12.93 5.38
C PHE A 71 -3.48 13.45 3.95
N GLN A 72 -4.64 13.74 3.37
CA GLN A 72 -4.79 14.30 2.01
C GLN A 72 -3.86 13.61 0.99
N PRO A 73 -4.03 12.30 0.71
CA PRO A 73 -3.13 11.58 -0.17
C PRO A 73 -3.14 12.13 -1.59
N GLN A 74 -1.98 12.16 -2.22
CA GLN A 74 -1.84 12.48 -3.65
C GLN A 74 -1.94 11.20 -4.51
N MET A 75 -1.63 10.06 -3.88
CA MET A 75 -1.75 8.73 -4.46
C MET A 75 -2.35 7.78 -3.44
N VAL A 76 -3.28 6.94 -3.89
CA VAL A 76 -3.87 5.85 -3.11
C VAL A 76 -3.48 4.56 -3.78
N ILE A 77 -2.88 3.65 -3.01
CA ILE A 77 -2.45 2.34 -3.51
C ILE A 77 -3.34 1.27 -2.89
N MET A 78 -4.19 0.68 -3.72
CA MET A 78 -5.05 -0.44 -3.36
C MET A 78 -4.20 -1.70 -3.34
N VAL A 79 -4.03 -2.31 -2.17
CA VAL A 79 -3.20 -3.52 -1.99
C VAL A 79 -4.04 -4.78 -1.74
N CYS A 80 -5.34 -4.72 -2.05
CA CYS A 80 -6.25 -5.86 -2.02
C CYS A 80 -6.10 -6.70 -3.29
N ASP A 81 -6.47 -7.97 -3.18
CA ASP A 81 -6.66 -8.81 -4.36
C ASP A 81 -8.06 -8.52 -4.89
N SER A 82 -8.15 -7.91 -6.06
CA SER A 82 -9.41 -7.62 -6.76
C SER A 82 -10.17 -8.90 -7.19
N ALA A 83 -9.53 -10.07 -7.15
CA ALA A 83 -10.18 -11.37 -7.35
C ALA A 83 -10.78 -11.97 -6.06
N ALA A 84 -10.44 -11.45 -4.89
CA ALA A 84 -11.07 -11.85 -3.65
C ALA A 84 -12.48 -11.24 -3.58
N GLN A 85 -13.49 -12.05 -3.25
CA GLN A 85 -14.93 -11.73 -3.22
C GLN A 85 -15.35 -10.54 -2.30
N SER A 86 -14.40 -9.81 -1.72
CA SER A 86 -14.61 -8.56 -1.00
C SER A 86 -14.56 -7.39 -1.97
N THR A 87 -15.59 -6.56 -2.01
CA THR A 87 -15.56 -5.27 -2.73
C THR A 87 -14.36 -4.46 -2.27
N CYS A 88 -13.33 -4.32 -3.12
CA CYS A 88 -12.25 -3.38 -2.85
C CYS A 88 -12.88 -1.98 -2.70
N PRO A 89 -12.51 -1.22 -1.66
CA PRO A 89 -13.10 0.08 -1.43
C PRO A 89 -12.77 1.01 -2.61
N THR A 90 -13.78 1.69 -3.14
CA THR A 90 -13.59 2.70 -4.19
C THR A 90 -13.09 3.98 -3.55
N TRP A 91 -12.01 4.56 -4.08
CA TRP A 91 -11.57 5.89 -3.67
C TRP A 91 -12.36 6.96 -4.44
N THR A 92 -12.87 7.98 -3.75
CA THR A 92 -13.70 9.04 -4.36
C THR A 92 -13.03 10.42 -4.36
N GLY A 93 -11.77 10.51 -3.94
CA GLY A 93 -11.00 11.76 -3.96
C GLY A 93 -10.14 11.93 -5.21
N GLU A 94 -9.47 13.08 -5.33
CA GLU A 94 -8.65 13.47 -6.50
C GLU A 94 -7.29 12.75 -6.59
N ALA A 95 -6.97 11.92 -5.60
CA ALA A 95 -5.73 11.15 -5.57
C ALA A 95 -5.63 10.23 -6.79
N LEU A 96 -4.40 10.01 -7.27
CA LEU A 96 -4.16 8.98 -8.27
C LEU A 96 -4.35 7.60 -7.63
N GLU A 97 -5.27 6.80 -8.16
CA GLU A 97 -5.51 5.45 -7.64
C GLU A 97 -4.66 4.45 -8.42
N VAL A 98 -3.94 3.58 -7.70
CA VAL A 98 -3.03 2.57 -8.24
C VAL A 98 -3.33 1.23 -7.60
N HIS A 99 -3.40 0.16 -8.39
CA HIS A 99 -3.69 -1.18 -7.88
C HIS A 99 -2.44 -2.06 -7.85
N TRP A 100 -2.15 -2.58 -6.66
CA TRP A 100 -1.13 -3.59 -6.43
C TRP A 100 -1.78 -4.88 -5.94
N THR A 101 -1.95 -5.85 -6.85
CA THR A 101 -2.38 -7.18 -6.46
C THR A 101 -1.30 -7.85 -5.60
N LEU A 102 -1.60 -8.02 -4.31
CA LEU A 102 -0.76 -8.71 -3.34
C LEU A 102 -1.57 -9.83 -2.68
N GLU A 103 -1.03 -11.04 -2.71
CA GLU A 103 -1.56 -12.16 -1.93
C GLU A 103 -1.55 -11.83 -0.44
N ASP A 104 -2.57 -12.29 0.29
CA ASP A 104 -2.65 -12.07 1.73
C ASP A 104 -1.96 -13.22 2.50
N PRO A 105 -0.72 -13.05 2.98
CA PRO A 105 -0.04 -14.13 3.68
C PRO A 105 -0.76 -14.51 4.99
N SER A 106 -1.55 -13.59 5.57
CA SER A 106 -2.28 -13.83 6.83
C SER A 106 -3.43 -14.83 6.70
N LYS A 107 -3.85 -15.16 5.47
CA LYS A 107 -4.92 -16.13 5.20
C LYS A 107 -4.41 -17.58 5.04
N ILE A 108 -3.10 -17.80 5.10
CA ILE A 108 -2.51 -19.12 4.91
C ILE A 108 -2.47 -19.86 6.23
N ASP A 109 -3.16 -21.00 6.33
CA ASP A 109 -3.26 -21.77 7.58
C ASP A 109 -1.92 -22.44 7.96
N ASP A 110 -1.21 -23.01 6.98
CA ASP A 110 0.07 -23.69 7.19
C ASP A 110 1.18 -22.70 7.57
N GLU A 111 1.79 -22.90 8.74
CA GLU A 111 2.78 -21.97 9.31
C GLU A 111 4.02 -21.80 8.41
N ALA A 112 4.55 -22.89 7.86
CA ALA A 112 5.75 -22.84 7.04
C ALA A 112 5.51 -22.07 5.73
N ARG A 113 4.36 -22.33 5.08
CA ARG A 113 3.93 -21.61 3.88
C ARG A 113 3.60 -20.16 4.19
N ARG A 114 2.92 -19.87 5.31
CA ARG A 114 2.61 -18.50 5.73
C ARG A 114 3.89 -17.70 5.92
N ARG A 115 4.89 -18.28 6.59
CA ARG A 115 6.21 -17.67 6.79
C ARG A 115 6.89 -17.32 5.46
N LEU A 116 6.84 -18.24 4.50
CA LEU A 116 7.40 -18.02 3.16
C LEU A 116 6.66 -16.89 2.44
N ALA A 117 5.32 -16.94 2.43
CA ALA A 117 4.48 -15.94 1.79
C ALA A 117 4.68 -14.53 2.38
N PHE A 118 4.90 -14.40 3.70
CA PHE A 118 5.27 -13.12 4.29
C PHE A 118 6.59 -12.58 3.75
N LYS A 119 7.62 -13.43 3.61
CA LYS A 119 8.91 -13.02 3.05
C LYS A 119 8.77 -12.57 1.59
N GLU A 120 8.04 -13.34 0.78
CA GLU A 120 7.79 -13.03 -0.62
C GLU A 120 7.00 -11.72 -0.76
N CYS A 121 5.95 -11.54 0.05
CA CYS A 121 5.15 -10.31 0.08
C CYS A 121 6.01 -9.09 0.44
N ILE A 122 6.88 -9.20 1.45
CA ILE A 122 7.80 -8.11 1.86
C ILE A 122 8.76 -7.76 0.72
N GLN A 123 9.37 -8.75 0.07
CA GLN A 123 10.30 -8.53 -1.05
C GLN A 123 9.61 -7.86 -2.24
N GLU A 124 8.39 -8.29 -2.56
CA GLU A 124 7.58 -7.70 -3.62
C GLU A 124 7.24 -6.25 -3.31
N ILE A 125 6.77 -5.96 -2.08
CA ILE A 125 6.45 -4.59 -1.64
C ILE A 125 7.68 -3.69 -1.71
N GLN A 126 8.84 -4.15 -1.21
CA GLN A 126 10.09 -3.38 -1.27
C GLN A 126 10.48 -3.06 -2.72
N THR A 127 10.39 -4.05 -3.60
CA THR A 127 10.69 -3.87 -5.03
C THR A 127 9.75 -2.85 -5.67
N ARG A 128 8.45 -2.91 -5.38
CA ARG A 128 7.47 -1.95 -5.89
C ARG A 128 7.69 -0.54 -5.36
N ILE A 129 8.00 -0.37 -4.07
CA ILE A 129 8.30 0.93 -3.48
C ILE A 129 9.51 1.59 -4.15
N LEU A 130 10.59 0.83 -4.39
CA LEU A 130 11.78 1.36 -5.07
C LEU A 130 11.47 1.78 -6.51
N LYS A 131 10.73 0.96 -7.25
CA LYS A 131 10.31 1.28 -8.62
C LYS A 131 9.39 2.51 -8.66
N LEU A 132 8.43 2.58 -7.74
CA LEU A 132 7.54 3.72 -7.58
C LEU A 132 8.32 5.02 -7.31
N SER A 133 9.29 4.96 -6.41
CA SER A 133 10.17 6.10 -6.11
C SER A 133 10.89 6.62 -7.36
N GLN A 134 11.46 5.72 -8.15
CA GLN A 134 12.12 6.10 -9.41
C GLN A 134 11.15 6.68 -10.44
N ALA A 135 9.93 6.15 -10.53
CA ALA A 135 8.88 6.70 -11.39
C ALA A 135 8.50 8.13 -10.98
N ILE A 136 8.35 8.38 -9.68
CA ILE A 136 8.07 9.71 -9.12
C ILE A 136 9.19 10.70 -9.45
N GLU A 137 10.45 10.29 -9.30
CA GLU A 137 11.59 11.15 -9.61
C GLU A 137 11.68 11.47 -11.10
N LYS A 138 11.47 10.47 -11.97
CA LYS A 138 11.52 10.64 -13.43
C LYS A 138 10.40 11.52 -13.96
N SER A 139 9.23 11.50 -13.33
CA SER A 139 8.09 12.29 -13.80
C SER A 139 8.25 13.78 -13.52
N ALA A 140 9.24 14.20 -12.70
CA ALA A 140 9.53 15.61 -12.41
C ALA A 140 8.28 16.42 -12.03
N GLU A 141 7.43 15.84 -11.16
CA GLU A 141 6.15 16.42 -10.69
C GLU A 141 5.06 16.53 -11.76
N ASN A 142 5.26 15.98 -12.96
CA ASN A 142 4.24 15.89 -13.99
C ASN A 142 3.35 14.65 -13.77
N ARG A 143 2.04 14.85 -13.62
CA ARG A 143 1.06 13.79 -13.35
C ARG A 143 0.92 12.81 -14.51
N ASP A 144 0.80 13.29 -15.74
CA ASP A 144 0.64 12.43 -16.93
C ASP A 144 1.88 11.57 -17.16
N ALA A 145 3.07 12.15 -16.99
CA ALA A 145 4.33 11.41 -17.06
C ALA A 145 4.42 10.35 -15.95
N LEU A 146 3.93 10.66 -14.75
CA LEU A 146 3.86 9.68 -13.65
C LEU A 146 2.92 8.52 -14.01
N ILE A 147 1.74 8.80 -14.56
CA ILE A 147 0.80 7.76 -15.00
C ILE A 147 1.47 6.83 -16.01
N ILE A 148 2.13 7.38 -17.03
CA ILE A 148 2.85 6.59 -18.04
C ILE A 148 3.94 5.72 -17.41
N GLU A 149 4.72 6.24 -16.46
CA GLU A 149 5.74 5.44 -15.78
C GLU A 149 5.12 4.35 -14.90
N LEU A 150 4.00 4.60 -14.24
CA LEU A 150 3.29 3.60 -13.43
C LEU A 150 2.70 2.48 -14.29
N GLU A 151 2.09 2.81 -15.44
CA GLU A 151 1.59 1.83 -16.41
C GLU A 151 2.73 0.97 -16.97
N ARG A 152 3.91 1.56 -17.25
CA ARG A 152 5.12 0.80 -17.66
C ARG A 152 5.60 -0.18 -16.59
N LEU A 153 5.34 0.09 -15.32
CA LEU A 153 5.63 -0.83 -14.22
C LEU A 153 4.56 -1.93 -14.07
N GLY A 154 3.56 -1.95 -14.95
CA GLY A 154 2.47 -2.93 -14.95
C GLY A 154 1.41 -2.66 -13.88
N ALA A 155 1.35 -1.44 -13.35
CA ALA A 155 0.29 -1.06 -12.42
C ALA A 155 -0.99 -0.69 -13.19
N ASP A 156 -2.14 -1.07 -12.64
CA ASP A 156 -3.45 -0.56 -13.09
C ASP A 156 -3.71 0.77 -12.38
N VAL A 157 -4.00 1.81 -13.15
CA VAL A 157 -4.02 3.21 -12.71
C VAL A 157 -5.36 3.85 -13.10
N VAL A 158 -6.04 4.45 -12.12
CA VAL A 158 -7.29 5.19 -12.32
C VAL A 158 -7.07 6.66 -11.92
N ASP A 159 -7.26 7.57 -12.87
CA ASP A 159 -7.17 9.00 -12.63
C ASP A 159 -8.55 9.65 -12.43
N HIS A 160 -8.92 9.84 -11.17
CA HIS A 160 -10.19 10.46 -10.77
C HIS A 160 -10.30 11.96 -11.08
N SER A 161 -9.18 12.65 -11.33
CA SER A 161 -9.20 14.08 -11.66
C SER A 161 -9.78 14.37 -13.05
N SER A 162 -9.75 13.38 -13.94
CA SER A 162 -10.25 13.50 -15.32
C SER A 162 -11.78 13.34 -15.45
N LEU A 163 -12.43 12.73 -14.45
CA LEU A 163 -13.85 12.36 -14.48
C LEU A 163 -14.82 13.50 -14.13
N ASN A 164 -14.31 14.65 -13.68
CA ASN A 164 -15.09 15.84 -13.35
C ASN A 164 -15.05 16.92 -14.46
N SER A 165 -14.70 16.53 -15.69
CA SER A 165 -14.61 17.41 -16.87
C SER A 165 -15.90 17.45 -17.69
#